data_AF-A0A062V1X7-F1
#
_entry.id   AF-A0A062V1X7-F1
#
_cell.length_a   1.000
_cell.length_b   1.000
_cell.length_c   1.000
_cell.angle_alpha   90.00
_cell.angle_beta   90.00
_cell.angle_gamma   90.00
#
_symmetry.space_group_name_H-M   'P 1'
#
loop_
_entity.id
_entity.type
_entity.pdbx_description
1 polymer ?
#
loop_
_entity_poly.entity_id
_entity_poly.type
_entity_poly.pdbx_seq_one_letter_code
_entity_poly.pdbx_strand_id
1 'polypeptide(L)' 'METIKKEEVLFYITKETIQYEAMQKIGRYLTDEELDVAKKGLEWGLMTDIDTVYNAILFEMIKENKNYDKD' A
#
# COMPACT_ATOMS: atom_id res chain seq x y z
N MET A 1 28.88 -2.94 -4.20
CA MET A 1 27.55 -3.32 -4.73
C MET A 1 26.62 -3.39 -3.53
N GLU A 2 25.62 -2.51 -3.46
CA GLU A 2 24.58 -2.64 -2.45
C GLU A 2 23.77 -3.90 -2.74
N THR A 3 23.86 -4.86 -1.84
CA THR A 3 23.00 -6.05 -1.85
C THR A 3 21.63 -5.62 -1.34
N ILE A 4 20.66 -5.50 -2.25
CA ILE A 4 19.24 -5.39 -1.91
C ILE A 4 18.93 -6.50 -0.91
N LYS A 5 18.49 -6.14 0.31
CA LYS A 5 17.95 -7.12 1.25
C LYS A 5 16.71 -7.72 0.60
N LYS A 6 16.82 -8.95 0.11
CA LYS A 6 15.79 -9.63 -0.70
C LYS A 6 14.48 -9.90 0.04
N GLU A 7 14.44 -9.76 1.37
CA GLU A 7 13.27 -10.09 2.20
C GLU A 7 12.77 -8.88 3.00
N GLU A 8 12.69 -7.71 2.38
CA GLU A 8 12.05 -6.56 3.00
C GLU A 8 10.59 -6.45 2.56
N VAL A 9 9.68 -6.50 3.54
CA VAL A 9 8.25 -6.31 3.31
C VAL A 9 8.00 -4.82 3.15
N LEU A 10 7.66 -4.39 1.94
CA LEU A 10 7.37 -2.99 1.64
C LEU A 10 5.94 -2.57 2.03
N PHE A 11 5.00 -3.52 2.04
CA PHE A 11 3.60 -3.26 2.38
C PHE A 11 2.90 -4.52 2.91
N TYR A 12 2.18 -4.39 4.03
CA TYR A 12 1.45 -5.50 4.67
C TYR A 12 0.25 -4.97 5.46
N ILE A 13 -0.92 -5.56 5.22
CA ILE A 13 -2.16 -5.23 5.93
C ILE A 13 -2.70 -6.52 6.57
N THR A 14 -2.94 -6.50 7.87
CA THR A 14 -3.47 -7.66 8.61
C THR A 14 -4.99 -7.66 8.64
N LYS A 15 -5.57 -8.83 8.91
CA LYS A 15 -6.99 -8.94 9.27
C LYS A 15 -7.34 -8.09 10.49
N GLU A 16 -6.44 -7.99 11.46
CA GLU A 16 -6.62 -7.16 12.65
C GLU A 16 -6.77 -5.68 12.31
N THR A 17 -5.95 -5.14 11.41
CA THR A 17 -6.09 -3.76 10.92
C THR A 17 -7.46 -3.54 10.28
N ILE A 18 -7.91 -4.46 9.42
CA ILE A 18 -9.23 -4.36 8.79
C ILE A 18 -10.36 -4.43 9.83
N GLN A 19 -10.22 -5.30 10.84
CA GLN A 19 -11.19 -5.43 11.92
C GLN A 19 -11.23 -4.18 12.81
N TYR A 20 -10.09 -3.55 13.08
CA TYR A 20 -10.02 -2.26 13.78
C TYR A 20 -10.77 -1.18 13.00
N GLU A 21 -10.48 -1.03 11.71
CA GLU A 21 -11.15 -0.06 10.84
C GLU A 21 -12.66 -0.31 10.76
N ALA A 22 -13.10 -1.57 10.69
CA ALA A 22 -14.51 -1.93 10.73
C ALA A 22 -15.16 -1.50 12.04
N MET A 23 -14.52 -1.78 13.18
CA MET A 23 -15.03 -1.32 14.48
C MET A 23 -15.19 0.21 14.53
N GLN A 24 -14.24 0.97 13.98
CA GLN A 24 -14.32 2.44 13.95
C GLN A 24 -15.40 2.99 13.00
N LYS A 25 -15.58 2.37 11.82
CA LYS A 25 -16.43 2.93 10.75
C LYS A 25 -17.87 2.40 10.78
N ILE A 26 -18.05 1.13 11.14
CA ILE A 26 -19.36 0.46 11.14
C ILE A 26 -19.79 -0.03 12.52
N GLY A 27 -18.96 0.13 13.56
CA GLY A 27 -19.32 -0.15 14.95
C GLY A 27 -19.34 -1.63 15.34
N ARG A 28 -18.77 -2.51 14.51
CA ARG A 28 -18.66 -3.95 14.82
C ARG A 28 -17.52 -4.61 14.04
N TYR A 29 -17.17 -5.82 14.45
CA TYR A 29 -16.30 -6.70 13.68
C TYR A 29 -17.01 -7.25 12.45
N LEU A 30 -16.24 -7.46 11.38
CA LEU A 30 -16.63 -8.15 10.17
C LEU A 30 -16.71 -9.65 10.41
N THR A 31 -17.67 -10.30 9.75
CA THR A 31 -17.70 -11.76 9.61
C THR A 31 -16.60 -12.23 8.65
N ASP A 32 -16.35 -13.53 8.59
CA ASP A 32 -15.39 -14.09 7.64
C ASP A 32 -15.77 -13.81 6.17
N GLU A 33 -17.06 -13.89 5.84
CA GLU A 33 -17.57 -13.55 4.50
C GLU A 33 -17.35 -12.07 4.17
N GLU A 34 -17.54 -11.18 5.14
CA GLU A 34 -17.29 -9.74 4.96
C GLU A 34 -15.80 -9.42 4.88
N LEU A 35 -14.95 -10.17 5.58
CA LEU A 35 -13.50 -10.06 5.46
C LEU A 35 -13.03 -10.46 4.04
N ASP A 36 -13.65 -11.48 3.43
CA ASP A 36 -13.36 -11.85 2.04
C ASP A 36 -13.77 -10.76 1.05
N VAL A 37 -14.89 -10.07 1.31
CA VAL A 37 -15.30 -8.90 0.52
C VAL A 37 -14.32 -7.75 0.73
N ALA A 38 -13.92 -7.48 1.98
CA ALA A 38 -12.94 -6.44 2.30
C ALA A 38 -11.59 -6.70 1.63
N LYS A 39 -11.15 -7.97 1.58
CA LYS A 39 -9.93 -8.37 0.87
C LYS A 39 -10.01 -8.08 -0.62
N LYS A 40 -11.12 -8.42 -1.28
CA LYS A 40 -11.33 -8.12 -2.71
C LYS A 40 -11.33 -6.62 -2.97
N GLY A 41 -11.99 -5.84 -2.11
CA GLY A 41 -11.98 -4.38 -2.18
C GLY A 41 -10.58 -3.78 -2.02
N LEU A 42 -9.80 -4.33 -1.08
CA LEU A 42 -8.41 -3.92 -0.85
C LEU A 42 -7.53 -4.21 -2.08
N GLU A 43 -7.62 -5.42 -2.64
CA GLU A 43 -6.87 -5.82 -3.84
C GLU A 43 -7.22 -4.91 -5.03
N TRP A 44 -8.52 -4.69 -5.27
CA TRP A 44 -8.98 -3.83 -6.35
C TRP A 44 -8.53 -2.38 -6.18
N GLY A 45 -8.63 -1.83 -4.96
CA GLY A 45 -8.22 -0.45 -4.68
C GLY A 45 -6.72 -0.25 -4.86
N LEU A 46 -5.91 -1.17 -4.32
CA LEU A 46 -4.45 -1.12 -4.49
C LEU A 46 -4.03 -1.27 -5.95
N MET A 47 -4.68 -2.17 -6.72
CA MET A 47 -4.37 -2.35 -8.14
C MET A 47 -4.78 -1.16 -8.99
N THR A 48 -5.88 -0.48 -8.66
CA THR A 48 -6.37 0.68 -9.42
C THR A 48 -5.43 1.87 -9.25
N ASP A 49 -4.88 2.06 -8.05
CA ASP A 49 -4.02 3.20 -7.72
C ASP A 49 -2.53 2.84 -7.67
N ILE A 50 -2.13 1.65 -8.13
CA ILE A 50 -0.74 1.19 -8.00
C ILE A 50 0.25 2.12 -8.74
N ASP A 51 -0.16 2.67 -9.88
CA ASP A 51 0.65 3.64 -10.62
C ASP A 51 0.82 4.94 -9.83
N THR A 52 -0.21 5.38 -9.10
CA THR A 52 -0.12 6.52 -8.18
C THR A 52 0.84 6.22 -7.04
N VAL A 53 0.79 5.00 -6.48
CA VAL A 53 1.69 4.55 -5.42
C VAL A 53 3.14 4.53 -5.91
N TYR A 54 3.42 3.95 -7.08
CA TYR A 54 4.77 3.97 -7.65
C TYR A 54 5.25 5.37 -7.97
N ASN A 55 4.39 6.21 -8.56
CA ASN A 55 4.72 7.60 -8.80
C ASN A 55 5.05 8.33 -7.50
N ALA A 56 4.30 8.12 -6.40
CA ALA A 56 4.59 8.72 -5.11
C ALA A 56 5.91 8.21 -4.50
N ILE A 57 6.17 6.91 -4.55
CA ILE A 57 7.42 6.29 -4.07
C ILE A 57 8.63 6.85 -4.82
N LEU A 58 8.50 6.98 -6.14
CA LEU A 58 9.58 7.41 -7.02
C LEU A 58 9.58 8.93 -7.25
N PHE A 59 8.61 9.68 -6.72
CA PHE A 59 8.44 11.10 -7.01
C PHE A 59 9.68 11.90 -6.62
N GLU A 60 10.19 11.68 -5.42
CA GLU A 60 11.41 12.33 -4.93
C GLU A 60 12.64 11.86 -5.73
N MET A 61 12.69 10.59 -6.16
CA MET A 61 13.78 10.08 -7.01
C MET A 61 13.79 10.71 -8.42
N ILE A 62 12.61 11.01 -8.98
CA ILE A 62 12.47 11.72 -10.26
C ILE A 62 12.82 13.21 -10.11
N LYS A 63 12.51 13.80 -8.96
CA LYS A 63 12.81 15.21 -8.64
C LYS A 63 14.31 15.45 -8.41
N GLU A 64 15.01 14.52 -7.76
CA GLU A 64 16.47 14.60 -7.57
C GLU A 64 17.24 14.45 -8.89
N ASN A 65 16.82 13.57 -9.80
CA ASN A 65 17.46 13.40 -11.12
C ASN A 65 17.42 14.67 -11.99
N LYS A 66 16.37 15.50 -11.90
CA LYS A 66 16.27 16.75 -12.67
C LYS A 66 17.24 17.85 -12.21
N ASN A 67 17.90 17.68 -11.08
CA ASN A 67 18.93 18.62 -10.60
C ASN A 67 20.35 18.21 -11.01
N TYR A 68 20.57 17.00 -11.55
CA TYR A 68 21.88 16.56 -12.06
C TYR A 68 22.12 16.94 -13.52
N ASP A 69 21.08 17.31 -14.28
CA ASP A 69 21.19 17.76 -15.68
C ASP A 69 21.36 19.29 -15.81
N LYS A 70 21.62 20.00 -14.71
CA LYS A 70 21.95 21.44 -14.69
C LYS A 70 23.35 21.68 -14.12
N ASP A 71 24.36 21.08 -14.73
CA ASP A 71 25.76 21.51 -14.61
C ASP A 71 26.46 21.37 -15.98
#